data_AF-A0A930SU32-F1
#
_entry.id   AF-A0A930SU32-F1
#
_cell.length_a   1.000
_cell.length_b   1.000
_cell.length_c   1.000
_cell.angle_alpha   90.00
_cell.angle_beta   90.00
_cell.angle_gamma   90.00
#
_symmetry.space_group_name_H-M   'P 1'
#
loop_
_entity.id
_entity.type
_entity.pdbx_description
1 polymer ?
#
loop_
_entity_poly.entity_id
_entity_poly.type
_entity_poly.pdbx_seq_one_letter_code
_entity_poly.pdbx_strand_id
1 'polypeptide(L)'
;MDLALLQQMKDQTNRLASNRRHTSDDAYEQGLAALARAQASAFEDKESLKQASEGFIRAIQYGRQNVDAYVGMAYLLILLGDHVMAVRYLNEGRRIDPRNQDILTLTDYIQNPDAYAAEPAPEDDFSLVALDGEEPDDDLGDALFEEVQALITAQLAQLRHLRWDLALTPPAFKALEDQYASLEQARAAFNEKLADLELDFDTASLRQQLRPLESAITKLQGLRQASSRLLRTQHEIKTLTEQVQQDVSLCLGSSAAMEQKLEKYLDECDRFADLLDQTESQGYSIALLEPVYARLVSTVEQLQDLLDA
;
A
#
# COMPACT_ATOMS: atom_id res chain seq x y z
N MET A 1 -45.81 -2.39 10.67
CA MET A 1 -44.49 -2.92 11.05
C MET A 1 -44.61 -3.42 12.47
N ASP A 2 -44.35 -4.71 12.69
CA ASP A 2 -44.58 -5.38 13.97
C ASP A 2 -43.50 -5.01 14.99
N LEU A 3 -43.90 -4.36 16.09
CA LEU A 3 -42.98 -3.88 17.13
C LEU A 3 -42.22 -5.04 17.80
N ALA A 4 -42.84 -6.22 17.86
CA ALA A 4 -42.23 -7.43 18.40
C ALA A 4 -41.05 -7.93 17.55
N LEU A 5 -41.18 -7.86 16.21
CA LEU A 5 -40.13 -8.26 15.28
C LEU A 5 -38.90 -7.34 15.38
N LEU A 6 -39.13 -6.02 15.52
CA LEU A 6 -38.05 -5.05 15.72
C LEU A 6 -37.30 -5.28 17.03
N GLN A 7 -38.02 -5.60 18.11
CA GLN A 7 -37.41 -5.91 19.40
C GLN A 7 -36.59 -7.20 19.33
N GLN A 8 -37.09 -8.24 18.66
CA GLN A 8 -36.36 -9.49 18.46
C GLN A 8 -35.08 -9.31 17.63
N MET A 9 -35.11 -8.49 16.58
CA MET A 9 -33.91 -8.16 15.79
C MET A 9 -32.88 -7.36 16.61
N LYS A 10 -33.34 -6.44 17.48
CA LYS A 10 -32.47 -5.69 18.38
C LYS A 10 -31.80 -6.60 19.41
N ASP A 11 -32.54 -7.55 19.97
CA ASP A 11 -31.99 -8.51 20.93
C ASP A 11 -31.00 -9.48 20.27
N GLN A 12 -31.27 -9.91 19.03
CA GLN A 12 -30.38 -10.77 18.26
C GLN A 12 -29.07 -10.04 17.89
N THR A 13 -29.15 -8.78 17.45
CA THR A 13 -27.97 -7.96 17.14
C THR A 13 -27.13 -7.68 18.39
N ASN A 14 -27.76 -7.40 19.53
CA ASN A 14 -27.06 -7.24 20.80
C ASN A 14 -26.34 -8.51 21.25
N ARG A 15 -26.97 -9.69 21.11
CA ARG A 15 -26.32 -10.98 21.42
C ARG A 15 -25.13 -11.26 20.50
N LEU A 16 -25.27 -11.01 19.19
CA LEU A 16 -24.16 -11.18 18.25
C LEU A 16 -23.02 -10.22 18.53
N ALA A 17 -23.31 -8.96 18.89
CA ALA A 17 -22.30 -7.99 19.27
C ALA A 17 -21.58 -8.40 20.58
N SER A 18 -22.32 -8.90 21.58
CA SER A 18 -21.74 -9.39 22.83
C SER A 18 -20.84 -10.61 22.61
N ASN A 19 -21.28 -11.57 21.80
CA ASN A 19 -20.48 -12.76 21.49
C ASN A 19 -19.19 -12.39 20.77
N ARG A 20 -19.26 -11.46 19.81
CA ARG A 20 -18.07 -10.96 19.09
C ARG A 20 -17.07 -10.28 20.00
N ARG A 21 -17.53 -9.50 20.98
CA ARG A 21 -16.65 -8.89 21.99
C ARG A 21 -15.95 -9.96 22.82
N HIS A 22 -16.70 -10.93 23.34
CA HIS A 22 -16.09 -12.01 24.12
C HIS A 22 -15.06 -12.81 23.31
N THR A 23 -15.36 -13.17 22.05
CA THR A 23 -14.41 -13.84 21.17
C THR A 23 -13.19 -12.98 20.83
N SER A 24 -13.36 -11.66 20.74
CA SER A 24 -12.25 -10.71 20.58
C SER A 24 -11.34 -10.72 21.80
N ASP A 25 -11.91 -10.70 23.00
CA ASP A 25 -11.17 -10.64 24.26
C ASP A 25 -10.39 -11.96 24.49
N ASP A 26 -11.04 -13.11 24.24
CA ASP A 26 -10.39 -14.43 24.32
C ASP A 26 -9.20 -14.54 23.35
N ALA A 27 -9.36 -14.03 22.12
CA ALA A 27 -8.29 -14.04 21.12
C ALA A 27 -7.14 -13.10 21.49
N TYR A 28 -7.45 -11.96 22.12
CA TYR A 28 -6.45 -11.03 22.63
C TYR A 28 -5.64 -11.65 23.77
N GLU A 29 -6.29 -12.29 24.73
CA GLU A 29 -5.62 -13.01 25.83
C GLU A 29 -4.71 -14.14 25.32
N GLN A 30 -5.15 -14.88 24.31
CA GLN A 30 -4.32 -15.89 23.64
C GLN A 30 -3.09 -15.26 22.98
N GLY A 31 -3.26 -14.11 22.32
CA GLY A 31 -2.16 -13.34 21.73
C GLY A 31 -1.12 -12.91 22.77
N LEU A 32 -1.59 -12.38 23.91
CA LEU A 32 -0.71 -12.00 25.03
C LEU A 32 0.02 -13.20 25.64
N ALA A 33 -0.67 -14.33 25.85
CA ALA A 33 -0.05 -15.52 26.41
C ALA A 33 1.03 -16.11 25.48
N ALA A 34 0.82 -16.03 24.16
CA ALA A 34 1.82 -16.42 23.18
C ALA A 34 3.01 -15.43 23.15
N LEU A 35 2.74 -14.13 23.22
CA LEU A 35 3.79 -13.11 23.30
C LEU A 35 4.66 -13.27 24.55
N ALA A 36 4.05 -13.55 25.71
CA ALA A 36 4.78 -13.81 26.96
C ALA A 36 5.68 -15.06 26.86
N ARG A 37 5.23 -16.11 26.14
CA ARG A 37 6.06 -17.28 25.85
C ARG A 37 7.23 -16.95 24.93
N ALA A 38 6.99 -16.17 23.88
CA ALA A 38 8.06 -15.69 23.01
C ALA A 38 9.07 -14.84 23.79
N GLN A 39 8.62 -13.97 24.68
CA GLN A 39 9.51 -13.17 25.52
C GLN A 39 10.36 -14.04 26.47
N ALA A 40 9.76 -15.10 27.05
CA ALA A 40 10.49 -16.04 27.91
C ALA A 40 11.61 -16.80 27.18
N SER A 41 11.52 -16.93 25.86
CA SER A 41 12.57 -17.50 24.99
C SER A 41 13.41 -16.43 24.28
N ALA A 42 13.44 -15.19 24.80
CA ALA A 42 14.14 -14.07 24.17
C ALA A 42 13.80 -13.86 22.68
N PHE A 43 12.55 -14.18 22.31
CA PHE A 43 11.98 -14.11 20.97
C PHE A 43 12.56 -15.08 19.94
N GLU A 44 13.30 -16.11 20.37
CA GLU A 44 13.80 -17.16 19.47
C GLU A 44 12.67 -18.11 19.00
N ASP A 45 11.60 -18.25 19.78
CA ASP A 45 10.46 -19.11 19.45
C ASP A 45 9.54 -18.48 18.39
N LYS A 46 9.83 -18.81 17.13
CA LYS A 46 9.03 -18.40 15.95
C LYS A 46 7.59 -18.90 16.00
N GLU A 47 7.31 -20.03 16.64
CA GLU A 47 5.94 -20.55 16.75
C GLU A 47 5.10 -19.67 17.69
N SER A 48 5.67 -19.29 18.84
CA SER A 48 5.01 -18.38 19.78
C SER A 48 4.78 -16.98 19.19
N LEU A 49 5.73 -16.45 18.41
CA LEU A 49 5.55 -15.18 17.68
C LEU A 49 4.40 -15.25 16.67
N LYS A 50 4.31 -16.36 15.91
CA LYS A 50 3.21 -16.60 14.99
C LYS A 50 1.87 -16.68 15.73
N GLN A 51 1.79 -17.46 16.81
CA GLN A 51 0.59 -17.57 17.63
C GLN A 51 0.16 -16.21 18.21
N ALA A 52 1.10 -15.36 18.61
CA ALA A 52 0.81 -14.00 19.08
C ALA A 52 0.16 -13.15 17.97
N SER A 53 0.76 -13.13 16.78
CA SER A 53 0.21 -12.39 15.63
C SER A 53 -1.20 -12.87 15.25
N GLU A 54 -1.43 -14.19 15.21
CA GLU A 54 -2.74 -14.76 14.89
C GLU A 54 -3.80 -14.39 15.94
N GLY A 55 -3.41 -14.40 17.22
CA GLY A 55 -4.27 -13.97 18.32
C GLY A 55 -4.72 -12.51 18.18
N PHE A 56 -3.77 -11.59 17.96
CA PHE A 56 -4.08 -10.18 17.77
C PHE A 56 -4.91 -9.91 16.51
N ILE A 57 -4.60 -10.57 15.39
CA ILE A 57 -5.37 -10.45 14.15
C ILE A 57 -6.82 -10.91 14.38
N ARG A 58 -7.02 -12.04 15.05
CA ARG A 58 -8.37 -12.54 15.38
C ARG A 58 -9.11 -11.57 16.29
N ALA A 59 -8.44 -11.02 17.31
CA ALA A 59 -9.03 -10.01 18.18
C ALA A 59 -9.52 -8.80 17.37
N ILE A 60 -8.70 -8.26 16.46
CA ILE A 60 -9.09 -7.16 15.57
C ILE A 60 -10.28 -7.54 14.66
N GLN A 61 -10.30 -8.76 14.13
CA GLN A 61 -11.38 -9.23 13.25
C GLN A 61 -12.73 -9.33 13.97
N TYR A 62 -12.74 -9.86 15.20
CA TYR A 62 -13.96 -10.03 15.98
C TYR A 62 -14.37 -8.74 16.71
N GLY A 63 -13.42 -7.89 17.08
CA GLY A 63 -13.63 -6.64 17.79
C GLY A 63 -12.81 -5.48 17.23
N ARG A 64 -13.26 -4.89 16.10
CA ARG A 64 -12.60 -3.72 15.48
C ARG A 64 -12.53 -2.46 16.37
N GLN A 65 -13.21 -2.46 17.52
CA GLN A 65 -13.16 -1.38 18.51
C GLN A 65 -12.21 -1.70 19.68
N ASN A 66 -11.59 -2.88 19.72
CA ASN A 66 -10.63 -3.26 20.74
C ASN A 66 -9.28 -2.61 20.40
N VAL A 67 -8.96 -1.52 21.09
CA VAL A 67 -7.72 -0.74 20.89
C VAL A 67 -6.49 -1.55 21.29
N ASP A 68 -6.60 -2.36 22.34
CA ASP A 68 -5.47 -3.11 22.91
C ASP A 68 -4.93 -4.15 21.93
N ALA A 69 -5.78 -4.71 21.07
CA ALA A 69 -5.35 -5.62 20.01
C ALA A 69 -4.50 -4.92 18.93
N TYR A 70 -4.80 -3.66 18.60
CA TYR A 70 -3.97 -2.86 17.69
C TYR A 70 -2.63 -2.50 18.33
N VAL A 71 -2.63 -2.16 19.63
CA VAL A 71 -1.42 -1.88 20.41
C VAL A 71 -0.54 -3.12 20.49
N GLY A 72 -1.10 -4.28 20.83
CA GLY A 72 -0.38 -5.56 20.92
C GLY A 72 0.25 -5.97 19.59
N MET A 73 -0.48 -5.82 18.47
CA MET A 73 0.05 -6.08 17.14
C MET A 73 1.17 -5.10 16.76
N ALA A 74 1.01 -3.80 17.06
CA ALA A 74 2.04 -2.81 16.80
C ALA A 74 3.31 -3.08 17.61
N TYR A 75 3.17 -3.43 18.89
CA TYR A 75 4.30 -3.81 19.75
C TYR A 75 5.04 -5.03 19.21
N LEU A 76 4.32 -6.07 18.79
CA LEU A 76 4.92 -7.25 18.16
C LEU A 76 5.70 -6.88 16.89
N LEU A 77 5.15 -6.00 16.04
CA LEU A 77 5.83 -5.55 14.82
C LEU A 77 7.08 -4.69 15.11
N ILE A 78 7.05 -3.88 16.17
CA ILE A 78 8.23 -3.13 16.63
C ILE A 78 9.34 -4.08 17.04
N LEU A 79 9.02 -5.13 17.81
CA LEU A 79 9.99 -6.15 18.22
C LEU A 79 10.60 -6.90 17.03
N LEU A 80 9.83 -7.07 15.95
CA LEU A 80 10.27 -7.70 14.70
C LEU A 80 10.96 -6.71 13.73
N GLY A 81 11.12 -5.44 14.11
CA GLY A 81 11.74 -4.40 13.29
C GLY A 81 10.86 -3.84 12.15
N ASP A 82 9.59 -4.24 12.04
CA ASP A 82 8.64 -3.72 11.05
C ASP A 82 7.90 -2.49 11.57
N HIS A 83 8.64 -1.38 11.69
CA HIS A 83 8.10 -0.11 12.16
C HIS A 83 7.04 0.48 11.21
N VAL A 84 7.11 0.18 9.90
CA VAL A 84 6.16 0.73 8.91
C VAL A 84 4.77 0.16 9.15
N MET A 85 4.66 -1.16 9.32
CA MET A 85 3.39 -1.79 9.63
C MET A 85 2.92 -1.45 11.05
N ALA A 86 3.83 -1.36 12.02
CA ALA A 86 3.50 -0.93 13.38
C ALA A 86 2.77 0.43 13.39
N VAL A 87 3.31 1.42 12.66
CA VAL A 87 2.67 2.75 12.52
C VAL A 87 1.28 2.67 11.90
N ARG A 88 1.03 1.76 10.96
CA ARG A 88 -0.32 1.56 10.40
C ARG A 88 -1.30 1.07 11.46
N TYR A 89 -0.94 0.06 12.25
CA TYR A 89 -1.79 -0.45 13.33
C TYR A 89 -2.02 0.60 14.43
N LEU A 90 -0.99 1.37 14.81
CA LEU A 90 -1.12 2.47 15.77
C LEU A 90 -2.07 3.57 15.26
N ASN A 91 -2.02 3.90 13.97
CA ASN A 91 -2.93 4.86 13.38
C ASN A 91 -4.40 4.40 13.41
N GLU A 92 -4.66 3.12 13.14
CA GLU A 92 -6.01 2.56 13.26
C GLU A 92 -6.50 2.55 14.71
N GLY A 93 -5.65 2.16 15.67
CA GLY A 93 -5.96 2.25 17.11
C GLY A 93 -6.29 3.69 17.54
N ARG A 94 -5.50 4.66 17.06
CA ARG A 94 -5.69 6.09 17.37
C ARG A 94 -6.99 6.66 16.84
N ARG A 95 -7.54 6.12 15.74
CA ARG A 95 -8.87 6.51 15.23
C ARG A 95 -9.99 6.10 16.17
N ILE A 96 -9.79 5.03 16.93
CA ILE A 96 -10.77 4.50 17.89
C ILE A 96 -10.65 5.26 19.22
N ASP A 97 -9.43 5.36 19.76
CA ASP A 97 -9.11 6.14 20.97
C ASP A 97 -7.88 7.04 20.74
N PRO A 98 -8.09 8.34 20.45
CA PRO A 98 -7.00 9.28 20.23
C PRO A 98 -6.15 9.60 21.45
N ARG A 99 -6.59 9.24 22.67
CA ARG A 99 -5.93 9.61 23.93
C ARG A 99 -5.26 8.41 24.62
N ASN A 100 -5.30 7.24 24.00
CA ASN A 100 -4.64 6.05 24.51
C ASN A 100 -3.13 6.30 24.68
N GLN A 101 -2.62 6.11 25.90
CA GLN A 101 -1.23 6.43 26.25
C GLN A 101 -0.24 5.50 25.54
N ASP A 102 -0.54 4.20 25.46
CA ASP A 102 0.38 3.21 24.85
C ASP A 102 0.61 3.52 23.37
N ILE A 103 -0.43 3.95 22.66
CA ILE A 103 -0.31 4.38 21.26
C ILE A 103 0.64 5.58 21.13
N LEU A 104 0.51 6.56 22.02
CA LEU A 104 1.36 7.75 22.00
C LEU A 104 2.82 7.39 22.31
N THR A 105 3.05 6.58 23.34
CA THR A 105 4.38 6.11 23.73
C THR A 105 5.05 5.29 22.64
N LEU A 106 4.35 4.33 22.03
CA LEU A 106 4.92 3.52 20.94
C LEU A 106 5.15 4.34 19.66
N THR A 107 4.29 5.32 19.38
CA THR A 107 4.51 6.23 18.25
C THR A 107 5.75 7.10 18.48
N ASP A 108 5.91 7.63 19.69
CA ASP A 108 7.07 8.43 20.07
C ASP A 108 8.36 7.61 20.05
N TYR A 109 8.33 6.37 20.55
CA TYR A 109 9.45 5.42 20.45
C TYR A 109 9.91 5.20 19.00
N ILE A 110 8.97 5.00 18.06
CA ILE A 110 9.32 4.82 16.64
C ILE A 110 9.90 6.09 16.01
N GLN A 111 9.45 7.27 16.46
CA GLN A 111 9.86 8.56 15.90
C GLN A 111 11.18 9.07 16.50
N ASN A 112 11.42 8.78 17.78
CA ASN A 112 12.52 9.28 18.58
C ASN A 112 13.21 8.13 19.34
N PRO A 113 13.80 7.13 18.63
CA PRO A 113 14.41 5.96 19.28
C PRO A 113 15.54 6.35 20.25
N ASP A 114 16.27 7.43 19.94
CA ASP A 114 17.39 7.93 20.76
C ASP A 114 16.95 8.42 22.15
N ALA A 115 15.70 8.83 22.32
CA ALA A 115 15.16 9.26 23.62
C ALA A 115 14.90 8.08 24.57
N TYR A 116 14.86 6.86 24.02
CA TYR A 116 14.60 5.61 24.74
C TYR A 116 15.79 4.65 24.69
N ALA A 117 16.90 5.05 24.05
CA ALA A 117 18.17 4.36 24.19
C ALA A 117 18.60 4.48 25.66
N ALA A 118 18.64 3.35 26.36
CA ALA A 118 19.12 3.32 27.74
C ALA A 118 20.52 3.96 27.80
N GLU A 119 20.76 4.82 28.80
CA GLU A 119 22.13 5.18 29.16
C GLU A 119 22.93 3.88 29.25
N PRO A 120 24.12 3.79 28.62
CA PRO A 120 24.92 2.59 28.68
C PRO A 120 25.07 2.22 30.14
N ALA A 121 24.64 1.01 30.50
CA ALA A 121 24.84 0.49 31.84
C ALA A 121 26.31 0.73 32.21
N PRO A 122 26.62 1.20 33.44
CA PRO A 122 28.00 1.43 33.84
C PRO A 122 28.77 0.15 33.54
N GLU A 123 29.72 0.25 32.62
CA GLU A 123 30.55 -0.87 32.19
C GLU A 123 31.16 -1.47 33.46
N ASP A 124 30.65 -2.62 33.87
CA ASP A 124 31.31 -3.42 34.88
C ASP A 124 32.70 -3.75 34.32
N ASP A 125 33.70 -3.25 35.03
CA ASP A 125 35.14 -3.39 34.81
C ASP A 125 35.55 -4.87 34.80
N PHE A 126 35.18 -5.59 33.74
CA PHE A 126 35.76 -6.85 33.36
C PHE A 126 37.02 -6.56 32.56
N SER A 127 38.13 -6.37 33.29
CA SER A 127 39.47 -6.49 32.76
C SER A 127 39.66 -7.90 32.19
N LEU A 128 39.26 -8.07 30.94
CA LEU A 128 39.49 -9.24 30.12
C LEU A 128 40.98 -9.35 29.87
N VAL A 129 41.56 -10.42 30.38
CA VAL A 129 42.92 -10.87 30.11
C VAL A 129 43.07 -10.94 28.59
N ALA A 130 43.95 -10.10 28.05
CA ALA A 130 44.39 -10.15 26.66
C ALA A 130 44.96 -11.54 26.35
N LEU A 131 44.11 -12.39 25.78
CA LEU A 131 44.51 -13.55 25.01
C LEU A 131 44.80 -13.01 23.61
N ASP A 132 46.08 -12.89 23.27
CA ASP A 132 46.60 -12.74 21.90
C ASP A 132 46.20 -13.98 21.07
N GLY A 133 44.90 -14.14 20.83
CA GLY A 133 44.39 -14.95 19.74
C GLY A 133 44.30 -14.03 18.54
N GLU A 134 45.07 -14.33 17.50
CA GLU A 134 44.85 -13.77 16.16
C GLU A 134 43.35 -13.95 15.84
N GLU A 135 42.59 -12.86 15.90
CA GLU A 135 41.20 -12.85 15.43
C GLU A 135 41.24 -13.35 13.98
N PRO A 136 40.52 -14.44 13.65
CA PRO A 136 40.47 -14.90 12.27
C PRO A 136 39.96 -13.75 11.40
N ASP A 137 40.71 -13.40 10.35
CA ASP A 137 40.35 -12.37 9.37
C ASP A 137 38.90 -12.58 8.89
N ASP A 138 37.95 -11.85 9.49
CA ASP A 138 36.52 -11.81 9.13
C ASP A 138 36.27 -10.92 7.89
N ASP A 139 37.29 -10.76 7.04
CA ASP A 139 37.28 -9.96 5.80
C ASP A 139 36.17 -10.37 4.81
N LEU A 140 35.65 -11.60 4.91
CA LEU A 140 34.66 -12.11 3.95
C LEU A 140 33.28 -11.45 4.13
N GLY A 141 32.90 -11.14 5.37
CA GLY A 141 31.59 -10.55 5.66
C GLY A 141 31.51 -9.08 5.26
N ASP A 142 32.58 -8.34 5.52
CA ASP A 142 32.73 -6.94 5.13
C ASP A 142 32.68 -6.80 3.60
N ALA A 143 33.32 -7.70 2.86
CA ALA A 143 33.27 -7.68 1.39
C ALA A 143 31.85 -7.86 0.82
N LEU A 144 31.03 -8.74 1.41
CA LEU A 144 29.63 -8.94 0.98
C LEU A 144 28.77 -7.72 1.32
N PHE A 145 28.98 -7.11 2.49
CA PHE A 145 28.28 -5.90 2.89
C PHE A 145 28.59 -4.73 1.93
N GLU A 146 29.87 -4.50 1.62
CA GLU A 146 30.31 -3.49 0.66
C GLU A 146 29.74 -3.76 -0.75
N GLU A 147 29.69 -5.02 -1.18
CA GLU A 147 29.09 -5.40 -2.47
C GLU A 147 27.60 -5.01 -2.52
N VAL A 148 26.83 -5.36 -1.49
CA VAL A 148 25.39 -5.02 -1.41
C VAL A 148 25.20 -3.51 -1.39
N GLN A 149 26.00 -2.78 -0.62
CA GLN A 149 25.96 -1.32 -0.58
C GLN A 149 26.28 -0.68 -1.94
N ALA A 150 27.28 -1.19 -2.66
CA ALA A 150 27.63 -0.73 -3.99
C ALA A 150 26.50 -0.98 -4.99
N LEU A 151 25.85 -2.15 -4.93
CA LEU A 151 24.70 -2.50 -5.77
C LEU A 151 23.49 -1.59 -5.48
N ILE A 152 23.18 -1.32 -4.20
CA ILE A 152 22.11 -0.38 -3.81
C ILE A 152 22.42 1.00 -4.38
N THR A 153 23.64 1.50 -4.20
CA THR A 153 24.06 2.82 -4.69
C THR A 153 23.94 2.92 -6.21
N ALA A 154 24.37 1.89 -6.94
CA ALA A 154 24.24 1.82 -8.38
C ALA A 154 22.76 1.83 -8.83
N GLN A 155 21.89 1.08 -8.13
CA GLN A 155 20.46 1.05 -8.45
C GLN A 155 19.79 2.40 -8.19
N LEU A 156 20.14 3.07 -7.07
CA LEU A 156 19.64 4.41 -6.75
C LEU A 156 20.09 5.46 -7.77
N ALA A 157 21.29 5.30 -8.37
CA ALA A 157 21.73 6.16 -9.46
C ALA A 157 20.85 5.99 -10.71
N GLN A 158 20.44 4.76 -11.04
CA GLN A 158 19.52 4.49 -12.16
C GLN A 158 18.15 5.15 -11.96
N LEU A 159 17.66 5.24 -10.72
CA LEU A 159 16.37 5.89 -10.43
C LEU A 159 16.33 7.36 -10.86
N ARG A 160 17.48 8.04 -10.93
CA ARG A 160 17.56 9.45 -11.37
C ARG A 160 17.20 9.64 -12.85
N HIS A 161 17.27 8.57 -13.64
CA HIS A 161 16.95 8.59 -15.06
C HIS A 161 15.54 8.08 -15.37
N LEU A 162 14.78 7.68 -14.36
CA LEU A 162 13.39 7.27 -14.55
C LEU A 162 12.54 8.44 -15.00
N ARG A 163 11.63 8.15 -15.92
CA ARG A 163 10.60 9.09 -16.37
C ARG A 163 9.38 8.92 -15.47
N TRP A 164 8.88 10.03 -14.96
CA TRP A 164 7.72 10.06 -14.05
C TRP A 164 6.44 10.51 -14.77
N ASP A 165 6.42 10.38 -16.10
CA ASP A 165 5.32 10.82 -16.95
C ASP A 165 4.32 9.69 -17.20
N LEU A 166 3.07 10.06 -17.46
CA LEU A 166 2.04 9.12 -17.88
C LEU A 166 2.37 8.50 -19.25
N ALA A 167 2.16 7.20 -19.35
CA ALA A 167 2.44 6.44 -20.54
C ALA A 167 1.16 6.24 -21.38
N LEU A 168 0.79 7.26 -22.16
CA LEU A 168 -0.46 7.32 -22.93
C LEU A 168 -0.36 6.73 -24.35
N THR A 169 0.70 5.98 -24.62
CA THR A 169 0.83 5.19 -25.85
C THR A 169 1.21 3.75 -25.51
N PRO A 170 0.75 2.74 -26.27
CA PRO A 170 1.12 1.34 -26.03
C PRO A 170 2.63 1.08 -25.88
N PRO A 171 3.52 1.63 -26.74
CA PRO A 171 4.96 1.42 -26.57
C PRO A 171 5.52 2.10 -25.32
N ALA A 172 5.05 3.30 -24.96
CA ALA A 172 5.47 3.95 -23.73
C ALA A 172 4.99 3.18 -22.49
N PHE A 173 3.77 2.62 -22.54
CA PHE A 173 3.21 1.85 -21.44
C PHE A 173 3.97 0.56 -21.21
N LYS A 174 4.32 -0.14 -22.30
CA LYS A 174 5.21 -1.31 -22.23
C LYS A 174 6.56 -0.95 -21.60
N ALA A 175 7.17 0.17 -22.01
CA ALA A 175 8.44 0.62 -21.41
C ALA A 175 8.31 0.92 -19.91
N LEU A 176 7.17 1.49 -19.47
CA LEU A 176 6.87 1.68 -18.05
C LEU A 176 6.70 0.35 -17.30
N GLU A 177 6.04 -0.64 -17.91
CA GLU A 177 5.91 -1.99 -17.36
C GLU A 177 7.26 -2.70 -17.21
N ASP A 178 8.11 -2.62 -18.24
CA ASP A 178 9.45 -3.19 -18.23
C ASP A 178 10.32 -2.54 -17.13
N GLN A 179 10.23 -1.22 -16.97
CA GLN A 179 10.91 -0.49 -15.88
C GLN A 179 10.42 -0.93 -14.49
N TYR A 180 9.11 -1.03 -14.30
CA TYR A 180 8.54 -1.50 -13.02
C TYR A 180 9.01 -2.93 -12.71
N ALA A 181 8.94 -3.83 -13.69
CA ALA A 181 9.34 -5.23 -13.51
C ALA A 181 10.83 -5.34 -13.15
N SER A 182 11.68 -4.55 -13.79
CA SER A 182 13.11 -4.51 -13.48
C SER A 182 13.40 -4.05 -12.05
N LEU A 183 12.69 -3.03 -11.55
CA LEU A 183 12.88 -2.56 -10.16
C LEU A 183 12.32 -3.53 -9.12
N GLU A 184 11.19 -4.18 -9.40
CA GLU A 184 10.65 -5.25 -8.56
C GLU A 184 11.62 -6.42 -8.46
N GLN A 185 12.21 -6.83 -9.59
CA GLN A 185 13.24 -7.87 -9.61
C GLN A 185 14.48 -7.45 -8.80
N ALA A 186 14.93 -6.19 -8.94
CA ALA A 186 16.04 -5.67 -8.15
C ALA A 186 15.71 -5.69 -6.64
N ARG A 187 14.52 -5.25 -6.23
CA ARG A 187 14.08 -5.31 -4.83
C ARG A 187 14.07 -6.74 -4.29
N ALA A 188 13.53 -7.68 -5.07
CA ALA A 188 13.50 -9.09 -4.67
C ALA A 188 14.93 -9.64 -4.47
N ALA A 189 15.85 -9.34 -5.40
CA ALA A 189 17.25 -9.75 -5.28
C ALA A 189 17.96 -9.11 -4.08
N PHE A 190 17.68 -7.84 -3.76
CA PHE A 190 18.21 -7.20 -2.55
C PHE A 190 17.69 -7.85 -1.28
N ASN A 191 16.39 -8.17 -1.22
CA ASN A 191 15.82 -8.82 -0.05
C ASN A 191 16.39 -10.22 0.18
N GLU A 192 16.68 -10.97 -0.90
CA GLU A 192 17.38 -12.25 -0.81
C GLU A 192 18.79 -12.08 -0.23
N LYS A 193 19.60 -11.17 -0.79
CA LYS A 193 20.95 -10.88 -0.27
C LYS A 193 20.97 -10.37 1.16
N LEU A 194 19.99 -9.55 1.55
CA LEU A 194 19.86 -9.04 2.91
C LEU A 194 19.46 -10.14 3.89
N ALA A 195 18.61 -11.08 3.48
CA ALA A 195 18.25 -12.22 4.32
C ALA A 195 19.46 -13.13 4.62
N ASP A 196 20.39 -13.28 3.66
CA ASP A 196 21.64 -14.01 3.87
C ASP A 196 22.57 -13.26 4.84
N LEU A 197 22.71 -11.94 4.70
CA LEU A 197 23.54 -11.10 5.58
C LEU A 197 22.99 -10.98 7.01
N GLU A 198 21.67 -11.02 7.19
CA GLU A 198 21.01 -10.89 8.50
C GLU A 198 21.32 -12.00 9.50
N LEU A 199 21.94 -13.09 9.06
CA LEU A 199 22.41 -14.15 9.95
C LEU A 199 23.61 -13.70 10.80
N ASP A 200 24.47 -12.86 10.22
CA ASP A 200 25.78 -12.53 10.78
C ASP A 200 25.98 -11.01 11.00
N PHE A 201 25.17 -10.15 10.36
CA PHE A 201 25.35 -8.69 10.36
C PHE A 201 24.06 -7.91 10.66
N ASP A 202 24.20 -6.71 11.26
CA ASP A 202 23.11 -5.72 11.34
C ASP A 202 22.89 -5.04 9.97
N THR A 203 21.77 -5.35 9.33
CA THR A 203 21.41 -4.83 8.01
C THR A 203 20.49 -3.60 8.06
N ALA A 204 20.23 -3.01 9.23
CA ALA A 204 19.31 -1.88 9.38
C ALA A 204 19.68 -0.69 8.49
N SER A 205 20.98 -0.39 8.36
CA SER A 205 21.48 0.70 7.52
C SER A 205 21.24 0.44 6.03
N LEU A 206 21.44 -0.79 5.54
CA LEU A 206 21.16 -1.18 4.16
C LEU A 206 19.66 -1.11 3.85
N ARG A 207 18.82 -1.59 4.77
CA ARG A 207 17.35 -1.48 4.66
C ARG A 207 16.90 -0.02 4.60
N GLN A 208 17.52 0.86 5.40
CA GLN A 208 17.24 2.31 5.32
C GLN A 208 17.60 2.89 3.95
N GLN A 209 18.72 2.46 3.36
CA GLN A 209 19.14 2.89 2.02
C GLN A 209 18.22 2.37 0.91
N LEU A 210 17.48 1.28 1.10
CA LEU A 210 16.49 0.76 0.13
C LEU A 210 15.17 1.53 0.08
N ARG A 211 14.81 2.30 1.12
CA ARG A 211 13.53 3.04 1.17
C ARG A 211 13.22 3.90 -0.07
N PRO A 212 14.19 4.61 -0.69
CA PRO A 212 13.92 5.36 -1.92
C PRO A 212 13.52 4.47 -3.11
N LEU A 213 14.07 3.26 -3.22
CA LEU A 213 13.70 2.27 -4.24
C LEU A 213 12.26 1.81 -4.04
N GLU A 214 11.86 1.50 -2.80
CA GLU A 214 10.49 1.10 -2.46
C GLU A 214 9.47 2.21 -2.75
N SER A 215 9.84 3.46 -2.42
CA SER A 215 9.04 4.64 -2.76
C SER A 215 8.90 4.80 -4.28
N ALA A 216 9.98 4.59 -5.04
CA ALA A 216 9.96 4.63 -6.50
C ALA A 216 9.04 3.56 -7.09
N ILE A 217 9.12 2.31 -6.61
CA ILE A 217 8.25 1.20 -7.03
C ILE A 217 6.77 1.55 -6.78
N THR A 218 6.45 2.08 -5.61
CA THR A 218 5.07 2.47 -5.24
C THR A 218 4.55 3.57 -6.17
N LYS A 219 5.38 4.57 -6.47
CA LYS A 219 5.03 5.65 -7.41
C LYS A 219 4.81 5.13 -8.84
N LEU A 220 5.70 4.25 -9.33
CA LEU A 220 5.55 3.63 -10.65
C LEU A 220 4.32 2.74 -10.75
N GLN A 221 3.96 2.04 -9.67
CA GLN A 221 2.71 1.27 -9.61
C GLN A 221 1.49 2.17 -9.81
N GLY A 222 1.45 3.32 -9.12
CA GLY A 222 0.40 4.33 -9.31
C GLY A 222 0.36 4.87 -10.74
N LEU A 223 1.52 5.23 -11.29
CA LEU A 223 1.64 5.68 -12.69
C LEU A 223 1.17 4.62 -13.69
N ARG A 224 1.48 3.35 -13.46
CA ARG A 224 1.03 2.23 -14.32
C ARG A 224 -0.49 2.08 -14.27
N GLN A 225 -1.08 2.11 -13.07
CA GLN A 225 -2.53 2.02 -12.91
C GLN A 225 -3.24 3.20 -13.61
N ALA A 226 -2.76 4.43 -13.41
CA ALA A 226 -3.30 5.62 -14.06
C ALA A 226 -3.16 5.55 -15.59
N SER A 227 -1.98 5.17 -16.09
CA SER A 227 -1.72 5.05 -17.54
C SER A 227 -2.58 3.97 -18.19
N SER A 228 -2.75 2.81 -17.54
CA SER A 228 -3.61 1.73 -18.03
C SER A 228 -5.08 2.17 -18.12
N ARG A 229 -5.58 2.84 -17.08
CA ARG A 229 -6.94 3.40 -17.06
C ARG A 229 -7.14 4.40 -18.20
N LEU A 230 -6.22 5.37 -18.36
CA LEU A 230 -6.31 6.39 -19.40
C LEU A 230 -6.19 5.83 -20.82
N LEU A 231 -5.34 4.82 -21.04
CA LEU A 231 -5.25 4.12 -22.33
C LEU A 231 -6.56 3.43 -22.69
N ARG A 232 -7.19 2.76 -21.72
CA ARG A 232 -8.50 2.16 -21.89
C ARG A 232 -9.56 3.22 -22.20
N THR A 233 -9.63 4.30 -21.43
CA THR A 233 -10.53 5.43 -21.67
C THR A 233 -10.32 6.03 -23.07
N GLN A 234 -9.07 6.23 -23.48
CA GLN A 234 -8.76 6.74 -24.83
C GLN A 234 -9.28 5.80 -25.93
N HIS A 235 -9.14 4.49 -25.76
CA HIS A 235 -9.68 3.51 -26.70
C HIS A 235 -11.21 3.56 -26.74
N GLU A 236 -11.86 3.59 -25.57
CA GLU A 236 -13.32 3.70 -25.45
C GLU A 236 -13.85 4.98 -26.13
N ILE A 237 -13.23 6.14 -25.89
CA ILE A 237 -13.60 7.41 -26.54
C ILE A 237 -13.46 7.30 -28.06
N LYS A 238 -12.37 6.71 -28.56
CA LYS A 238 -12.15 6.54 -30.02
C LYS A 238 -13.21 5.65 -30.64
N THR A 239 -13.50 4.50 -30.03
CA THR A 239 -14.55 3.58 -30.51
C THR A 239 -15.92 4.25 -30.49
N LEU A 240 -16.26 4.98 -29.43
CA LEU A 240 -17.52 5.71 -29.37
C LEU A 240 -17.59 6.80 -30.45
N THR A 241 -16.49 7.54 -30.66
CA THR A 241 -16.40 8.56 -31.71
C THR A 241 -16.65 7.96 -33.09
N GLU A 242 -16.10 6.79 -33.40
CA GLU A 242 -16.32 6.07 -34.66
C GLU A 242 -17.79 5.62 -34.80
N GLN A 243 -18.41 5.15 -33.73
CA GLN A 243 -19.84 4.76 -33.71
C GLN A 243 -20.75 5.97 -33.95
N VAL A 244 -20.50 7.09 -33.27
CA VAL A 244 -21.27 8.33 -33.46
C VAL A 244 -21.09 8.84 -34.89
N GLN A 245 -19.86 8.83 -35.44
CA GLN A 245 -19.61 9.22 -36.84
C GLN A 245 -20.37 8.34 -37.84
N GLN A 246 -20.44 7.03 -37.58
CA GLN A 246 -21.22 6.11 -38.40
C GLN A 246 -22.72 6.44 -38.32
N ASP A 247 -23.25 6.67 -37.13
CA ASP A 247 -24.67 7.03 -36.94
C ASP A 247 -25.01 8.39 -37.58
N VAL A 248 -24.12 9.39 -37.47
CA VAL A 248 -24.22 10.68 -38.19
C VAL A 248 -24.33 10.44 -39.70
N SER A 249 -23.50 9.56 -40.26
CA SER A 249 -23.51 9.28 -41.71
C SER A 249 -24.77 8.55 -42.20
N LEU A 250 -25.44 7.80 -41.32
CA LEU A 250 -26.65 7.03 -41.62
C LEU A 250 -27.94 7.79 -41.29
N CYS A 251 -27.84 8.94 -40.60
CA CYS A 251 -28.99 9.71 -40.16
C CYS A 251 -29.67 10.39 -41.36
N LEU A 252 -30.90 9.96 -41.67
CA LEU A 252 -31.76 10.55 -42.71
C LEU A 252 -33.07 11.09 -42.09
N GLY A 253 -32.96 11.74 -40.93
CA GLY A 253 -34.06 12.39 -40.20
C GLY A 253 -34.27 11.86 -38.78
N SER A 254 -35.12 12.55 -38.02
CA SER A 254 -35.46 12.16 -36.64
C SER A 254 -36.18 10.81 -36.60
N SER A 255 -35.61 9.90 -35.81
CA SER A 255 -36.19 8.62 -35.45
C SER A 255 -36.05 8.46 -33.94
N ALA A 256 -37.10 8.01 -33.26
CA ALA A 256 -37.07 7.76 -31.81
C ALA A 256 -35.91 6.84 -31.39
N ALA A 257 -35.46 5.95 -32.28
CA ALA A 257 -34.31 5.10 -32.04
C ALA A 257 -32.97 5.87 -32.01
N MET A 258 -32.84 6.94 -32.81
CA MET A 258 -31.64 7.79 -32.82
C MET A 258 -31.63 8.74 -31.63
N GLU A 259 -32.78 9.27 -31.20
CA GLU A 259 -32.90 10.06 -29.96
C GLU A 259 -32.45 9.25 -28.74
N GLN A 260 -32.87 7.98 -28.62
CA GLN A 260 -32.43 7.10 -27.55
C GLN A 260 -30.91 6.80 -27.60
N LYS A 261 -30.33 6.74 -28.81
CA LYS A 261 -28.88 6.58 -28.95
C LYS A 261 -28.14 7.84 -28.55
N LEU A 262 -28.65 9.02 -28.93
CA LEU A 262 -28.09 10.31 -28.56
C LEU A 262 -28.04 10.46 -27.04
N GLU A 263 -29.12 10.14 -26.33
CA GLU A 263 -29.17 10.15 -24.86
C GLU A 263 -28.03 9.31 -24.26
N LYS A 264 -27.83 8.09 -24.76
CA LYS A 264 -26.72 7.22 -24.32
C LYS A 264 -25.34 7.81 -24.62
N TYR A 265 -25.17 8.47 -25.77
CA TYR A 265 -23.91 9.11 -26.12
C TYR A 265 -23.60 10.29 -25.22
N LEU A 266 -24.61 11.06 -24.81
CA LEU A 266 -24.48 12.15 -23.83
C LEU A 266 -24.11 11.59 -22.44
N ASP A 267 -24.80 10.55 -21.97
CA ASP A 267 -24.48 9.89 -20.70
C ASP A 267 -23.02 9.38 -20.66
N GLU A 268 -22.53 8.82 -21.77
CA GLU A 268 -21.13 8.39 -21.90
C GLU A 268 -20.16 9.57 -21.93
N CYS A 269 -20.52 10.71 -22.51
CA CYS A 269 -19.69 11.92 -22.47
C CYS A 269 -19.53 12.42 -21.03
N ASP A 270 -20.62 12.50 -20.27
CA ASP A 270 -20.58 12.89 -18.86
C ASP A 270 -19.71 11.94 -18.04
N ARG A 271 -19.86 10.62 -18.26
CA ARG A 271 -19.00 9.62 -17.63
C ARG A 271 -17.53 9.81 -17.95
N PHE A 272 -17.18 10.16 -19.20
CA PHE A 272 -15.79 10.42 -19.57
C PHE A 272 -15.26 11.71 -18.96
N ALA A 273 -16.07 12.78 -18.90
CA ALA A 273 -15.71 14.02 -18.23
C ALA A 273 -15.37 13.76 -16.74
N ASP A 274 -16.24 13.06 -16.01
CA ASP A 274 -16.03 12.70 -14.61
C ASP A 274 -14.73 11.90 -14.40
N LEU A 275 -14.42 10.97 -15.31
CA LEU A 275 -13.19 10.16 -15.25
C LEU A 275 -11.93 10.99 -15.51
N LEU A 276 -12.00 11.96 -16.42
CA LEU A 276 -10.89 12.86 -16.73
C LEU A 276 -10.65 13.82 -15.56
N ASP A 277 -11.69 14.42 -15.01
CA ASP A 277 -11.64 15.30 -13.84
C ASP A 277 -11.10 14.55 -12.61
N GLN A 278 -11.56 13.31 -12.38
CA GLN A 278 -11.03 12.48 -11.31
C GLN A 278 -9.53 12.21 -11.50
N THR A 279 -9.09 11.97 -12.74
CA THR A 279 -7.68 11.71 -13.03
C THR A 279 -6.83 12.96 -12.86
N GLU A 280 -7.33 14.12 -13.26
CA GLU A 280 -6.66 15.41 -13.05
C GLU A 280 -6.56 15.76 -11.56
N SER A 281 -7.63 15.50 -10.77
CA SER A 281 -7.62 15.71 -9.32
C SER A 281 -6.57 14.88 -8.58
N GLN A 282 -6.12 13.77 -9.18
CA GLN A 282 -5.02 12.94 -8.68
C GLN A 282 -3.63 13.49 -9.03
N GLY A 283 -3.56 14.64 -9.71
CA GLY A 283 -2.32 15.31 -10.10
C GLY A 283 -1.74 14.84 -11.44
N TYR A 284 -2.51 14.09 -12.23
CA TYR A 284 -2.07 13.57 -13.52
C TYR A 284 -2.51 14.47 -14.67
N SER A 285 -1.59 14.80 -15.58
CA SER A 285 -1.93 15.59 -16.76
C SER A 285 -2.79 14.80 -17.75
N ILE A 286 -3.95 15.38 -18.14
CA ILE A 286 -4.87 14.83 -19.13
C ILE A 286 -4.76 15.50 -20.51
N ALA A 287 -3.80 16.41 -20.72
CA ALA A 287 -3.67 17.24 -21.92
C ALA A 287 -3.61 16.44 -23.25
N LEU A 288 -3.14 15.19 -23.22
CA LEU A 288 -3.11 14.33 -24.40
C LEU A 288 -4.47 13.68 -24.73
N LEU A 289 -5.42 13.65 -23.79
CA LEU A 289 -6.78 13.13 -24.00
C LEU A 289 -7.78 14.23 -24.36
N GLU A 290 -7.54 15.48 -23.97
CA GLU A 290 -8.45 16.61 -24.27
C GLU A 290 -8.81 16.71 -25.76
N PRO A 291 -7.88 16.62 -26.73
CA PRO A 291 -8.24 16.72 -28.15
C PRO A 291 -9.07 15.53 -28.64
N VAL A 292 -8.88 14.36 -28.02
CA VAL A 292 -9.62 13.13 -28.36
C VAL A 292 -11.06 13.23 -27.84
N TYR A 293 -11.22 13.71 -26.60
CA TYR A 293 -12.53 13.94 -25.99
C TYR A 293 -13.29 15.07 -26.68
N ALA A 294 -12.64 16.21 -26.97
CA ALA A 294 -13.27 17.32 -27.69
C ALA A 294 -13.80 16.90 -29.06
N ARG A 295 -13.11 15.98 -29.75
CA ARG A 295 -13.60 15.41 -31.02
C ARG A 295 -14.88 14.57 -30.82
N LEU A 296 -14.96 13.77 -29.75
CA LEU A 296 -16.17 13.01 -29.42
C LEU A 296 -17.35 13.96 -29.21
N VAL A 297 -17.19 14.95 -28.32
CA VAL A 297 -18.24 15.93 -28.00
C VAL A 297 -18.73 16.64 -29.25
N SER A 298 -17.81 17.16 -30.07
CA SER A 298 -18.18 17.84 -31.33
C SER A 298 -18.93 16.92 -32.31
N THR A 299 -18.62 15.62 -32.34
CA THR A 299 -19.34 14.66 -33.18
C THR A 299 -20.75 14.38 -32.63
N VAL A 300 -20.90 14.30 -31.32
CA VAL A 300 -22.20 14.11 -30.66
C VAL A 300 -23.10 15.34 -30.86
N GLU A 301 -22.55 16.55 -30.74
CA GLU A 301 -23.25 17.81 -31.04
C GLU A 301 -23.73 17.85 -32.49
N GLN A 302 -22.90 17.43 -33.45
CA GLN A 302 -23.33 17.32 -34.86
C GLN A 302 -24.49 16.34 -35.06
N LEU A 303 -24.51 15.22 -34.34
CA LEU A 303 -25.63 14.27 -34.39
C LEU A 303 -26.91 14.91 -33.82
N GLN A 304 -26.79 15.66 -32.73
CA GLN A 304 -27.91 16.39 -32.13
C GLN A 304 -28.49 17.42 -33.11
N ASP A 305 -27.64 18.26 -33.71
CA ASP A 305 -28.05 19.27 -34.68
C ASP A 305 -28.80 18.65 -35.88
N LEU A 306 -28.42 17.45 -36.32
CA LEU A 306 -29.08 16.73 -37.41
C LEU A 306 -30.45 16.13 -37.02
N LEU A 307 -30.66 15.83 -35.75
CA LEU A 307 -31.94 15.31 -35.24
C LEU A 307 -32.94 16.44 -34.95
N ASP A 308 -32.44 17.62 -34.59
CA ASP A 308 -33.24 18.82 -34.32
C ASP A 308 -33.70 19.56 -35.61
N ALA A 309 -33.05 19.29 -36.76
CA ALA A 309 -33.34 19.90 -38.06
C ALA A 309 -34.51 19.24 -38.82
#